data_AF-A0A1I7F6L7-F1
#
_entry.id   AF-A0A1I7F6L7-F1
#
_cell.length_a   1.000
_cell.length_b   1.000
_cell.length_c   1.000
_cell.angle_alpha   90.00
_cell.angle_beta   90.00
_cell.angle_gamma   90.00
#
_symmetry.space_group_name_H-M   'P 1'
#
loop_
_entity.id
_entity.type
_entity.pdbx_description
1 polymer ?
#
loop_
_entity_poly.entity_id
_entity_poly.type
_entity_poly.pdbx_seq_one_letter_code
_entity_poly.pdbx_strand_id
1 'polypeptide(L)'
;MRHFVRHGRVMCPRRGLIDVDVCFYCSYLHQVELDKPGPFITCTAPPPATEAERVAYERLGILELAEAIGNVSEACRERGISRKWFYQLKHRFEQEGLQGLAGRSRRPKK
;
A
#
# COMPACT_ATOMS: atom_id res chain seq x y z
N MET A 1 -1.87 -9.15 -14.94
CA MET A 1 -2.25 -10.11 -13.87
C MET A 1 -3.63 -9.76 -13.36
N ARG A 2 -4.44 -10.77 -13.02
CA ARG A 2 -5.82 -10.62 -12.54
C ARG A 2 -5.83 -10.63 -11.01
N HIS A 3 -6.50 -9.66 -10.40
CA HIS A 3 -6.60 -9.46 -8.95
C HIS A 3 -8.07 -9.41 -8.57
N PHE A 4 -8.51 -10.30 -7.68
CA PHE A 4 -9.90 -10.35 -7.26
C PHE A 4 -10.21 -9.26 -6.22
N VAL A 5 -11.38 -8.65 -6.37
CA VAL A 5 -11.91 -7.66 -5.44
C VAL A 5 -12.76 -8.38 -4.39
N ARG A 6 -12.52 -8.08 -3.11
CA ARG A 6 -13.26 -8.60 -1.97
C ARG A 6 -13.58 -7.44 -1.03
N HIS A 7 -14.87 -7.21 -0.77
CA HIS A 7 -15.34 -6.11 0.09
C HIS A 7 -14.76 -4.74 -0.33
N GLY A 8 -14.77 -4.44 -1.62
CA GLY A 8 -14.20 -3.20 -2.16
C GLY A 8 -12.67 -3.14 -2.13
N ARG A 9 -11.96 -4.17 -1.67
CA ARG A 9 -10.49 -4.17 -1.58
C ARG A 9 -9.86 -5.13 -2.58
N VAL A 10 -8.67 -4.80 -3.07
CA VAL A 10 -7.90 -5.59 -4.03
C VAL A 10 -6.46 -5.77 -3.55
N MET A 11 -5.90 -6.96 -3.74
CA MET A 11 -4.48 -7.23 -3.49
C MET A 11 -3.63 -6.74 -4.67
N CYS A 12 -3.15 -5.50 -4.58
CA CYS A 12 -2.21 -4.91 -5.51
C CYS A 12 -0.82 -5.58 -5.39
N PRO A 13 -0.18 -5.97 -6.50
CA PRO A 13 1.13 -6.61 -6.45
C PRO A 13 2.25 -5.64 -6.00
N ARG A 14 2.00 -4.33 -6.09
CA ARG A 14 2.93 -3.30 -5.59
C ARG A 14 2.54 -2.86 -4.19
N ARG A 15 1.35 -2.30 -4.02
CA ARG A 15 0.91 -1.62 -2.78
C ARG A 15 0.31 -2.54 -1.71
N GLY A 16 0.18 -3.84 -1.98
CA GLY A 16 -0.49 -4.77 -1.08
C GLY A 16 -2.01 -4.58 -1.09
N LEU A 17 -2.67 -4.78 0.05
CA LEU A 17 -4.13 -4.63 0.14
C LEU A 17 -4.54 -3.15 0.13
N ILE A 18 -5.23 -2.74 -0.93
CA ILE A 18 -5.73 -1.38 -1.14
C ILE A 18 -7.22 -1.39 -1.45
N ASP A 19 -7.88 -0.23 -1.33
CA ASP A 19 -9.24 -0.04 -1.83
C ASP A 19 -9.27 -0.04 -3.36
N VAL A 20 -10.36 -0.52 -3.95
CA VAL A 20 -10.57 -0.58 -5.40
C VAL A 20 -10.52 0.82 -6.03
N ASP A 21 -11.02 1.84 -5.33
CA ASP A 21 -11.03 3.21 -5.83
C ASP A 21 -9.61 3.76 -6.02
N VAL A 22 -8.69 3.37 -5.14
CA VAL A 22 -7.26 3.72 -5.28
C VAL A 22 -6.66 3.08 -6.53
N CYS A 23 -7.14 1.89 -6.92
CA CYS A 23 -6.65 1.18 -8.10
C CYS A 23 -7.05 1.88 -9.40
N PHE A 24 -8.16 2.62 -9.44
CA PHE A 24 -8.60 3.38 -10.61
C PHE A 24 -7.63 4.48 -11.03
N TYR A 25 -6.83 4.99 -10.08
CA TYR A 25 -5.80 5.99 -10.34
C TYR A 25 -4.43 5.38 -10.71
N CYS A 26 -4.34 4.06 -10.87
CA CYS A 26 -3.08 3.38 -11.21
C CYS A 26 -2.80 3.42 -12.72
N SER A 27 -1.63 3.93 -13.12
CA SER A 27 -1.20 3.95 -14.53
C SER A 27 -0.98 2.55 -15.13
N TYR A 28 -0.92 1.51 -14.30
CA TYR A 28 -0.79 0.12 -14.74
C TYR A 28 -2.14 -0.62 -14.79
N LEU A 29 -3.25 0.07 -14.49
CA LEU A 29 -4.59 -0.50 -14.60
C LEU A 29 -4.91 -0.78 -16.07
N HIS A 30 -5.35 -2.00 -16.37
CA HIS A 30 -5.65 -2.44 -17.73
C HIS A 30 -7.14 -2.72 -17.94
N GLN A 31 -7.80 -3.36 -16.98
CA GLN A 31 -9.22 -3.71 -17.08
C GLN A 31 -9.87 -3.75 -15.69
N VAL A 32 -11.12 -3.33 -15.59
CA VAL A 32 -11.95 -3.38 -14.37
C VAL A 32 -13.24 -4.12 -14.69
N GLU A 33 -13.58 -5.11 -13.89
CA GLU A 33 -14.78 -5.95 -14.05
C GLU A 33 -15.42 -6.16 -12.67
N LEU A 34 -16.31 -5.26 -12.26
CA LEU A 34 -16.94 -5.29 -10.94
C LEU A 34 -18.36 -5.88 -10.93
N ASP A 35 -19.00 -6.00 -12.09
CA ASP A 35 -20.39 -6.44 -12.21
C ASP A 35 -20.59 -7.96 -12.21
N LYS A 36 -19.51 -8.74 -12.36
CA LYS A 36 -19.57 -10.22 -12.45
C LYS A 36 -19.47 -10.89 -11.07
N PRO A 37 -20.09 -12.08 -10.89
CA PRO A 37 -19.88 -12.89 -9.70
C PRO A 37 -18.41 -13.35 -9.65
N GLY A 38 -17.62 -12.65 -8.83
CA GLY A 38 -16.16 -12.71 -8.83
C GLY A 38 -15.52 -11.46 -9.43
N PRO A 39 -15.80 -10.26 -8.85
CA PRO A 39 -15.29 -9.00 -9.37
C PRO A 39 -13.76 -9.00 -9.34
N PHE A 40 -13.15 -8.41 -10.36
CA PHE A 40 -11.70 -8.41 -10.51
C PHE A 40 -11.20 -7.20 -11.27
N ILE A 41 -9.91 -6.97 -11.11
CA ILE A 41 -9.16 -5.94 -11.81
C ILE A 41 -7.94 -6.60 -12.45
N THR A 42 -7.60 -6.19 -13.67
CA THR A 42 -6.37 -6.60 -14.33
C THR A 42 -5.40 -5.43 -14.33
N CYS A 43 -4.17 -5.64 -13.84
CA CYS A 43 -3.09 -4.66 -13.93
C CYS A 43 -1.83 -5.26 -14.54
N THR A 44 -0.99 -4.43 -15.16
CA THR A 44 0.31 -4.80 -15.73
C THR A 44 1.48 -4.34 -14.86
N ALA A 45 1.21 -3.96 -13.61
CA ALA A 45 2.23 -3.44 -12.71
C ALA A 45 3.32 -4.49 -12.51
N PRO A 46 4.61 -4.14 -12.67
CA PRO A 46 5.67 -5.07 -12.36
C PRO A 46 5.65 -5.37 -10.85
N PRO A 47 5.91 -6.62 -10.43
CA PRO A 47 6.13 -6.92 -9.02
C PRO A 47 7.34 -6.12 -8.50
N PRO A 48 7.43 -5.85 -7.19
CA PRO A 48 8.58 -5.16 -6.62
C PRO A 48 9.87 -5.92 -6.97
N ALA A 49 10.86 -5.19 -7.52
CA ALA A 49 12.10 -5.78 -7.99
C ALA A 49 13.04 -6.14 -6.84
N THR A 50 12.86 -5.51 -5.67
CA THR A 50 13.71 -5.72 -4.49
C THR A 50 12.89 -5.85 -3.21
N GLU A 51 13.47 -6.48 -2.20
CA GLU A 51 12.88 -6.55 -0.85
C GLU A 51 12.67 -5.16 -0.23
N ALA A 52 13.61 -4.24 -0.46
CA ALA A 52 13.49 -2.86 0.02
C ALA A 52 12.28 -2.15 -0.59
N GLU A 53 12.03 -2.37 -1.89
CA GLU A 53 10.86 -1.85 -2.60
C GLU A 53 9.56 -2.49 -2.10
N ARG A 54 9.55 -3.82 -1.86
CA ARG A 54 8.41 -4.52 -1.25
C ARG A 54 8.03 -3.91 0.09
N VAL A 55 9.03 -3.73 0.97
CA VAL A 55 8.85 -3.10 2.29
C VAL A 55 8.36 -1.66 2.17
N ALA A 56 8.89 -0.89 1.22
CA ALA A 56 8.47 0.49 1.00
C ALA A 56 6.98 0.58 0.65
N TYR A 57 6.51 -0.28 -0.25
CA TYR A 57 5.10 -0.30 -0.63
C TYR A 57 4.17 -0.83 0.45
N GLU A 58 4.57 -1.86 1.19
CA GLU A 58 3.78 -2.35 2.32
C GLU A 58 3.55 -1.23 3.34
N ARG A 59 4.62 -0.47 3.64
CA ARG A 59 4.57 0.71 4.51
C ARG A 59 3.73 1.83 3.93
N LEU A 60 3.78 2.06 2.62
CA LEU A 60 2.93 3.05 1.95
C LEU A 60 1.45 2.68 2.13
N GLY A 61 1.08 1.40 1.97
CA GLY A 61 -0.28 0.91 2.15
C GLY A 61 -0.82 1.08 3.59
N ILE A 62 0.05 1.29 4.58
CA ILE A 62 -0.36 1.65 5.95
C ILE A 62 -0.79 3.12 6.01
N LEU A 63 -0.05 4.02 5.35
CA LEU A 63 -0.37 5.44 5.28
C LEU A 63 -1.66 5.66 4.49
N GLU A 64 -1.78 5.01 3.33
CA GLU A 64 -2.99 5.07 2.49
C GLU A 64 -4.23 4.51 3.21
N LEU A 65 -4.08 3.43 4.00
CA LEU A 65 -5.19 2.91 4.81
C LEU A 65 -5.68 3.93 5.84
N ALA A 66 -4.76 4.62 6.51
CA ALA A 66 -5.13 5.64 7.50
C ALA A 66 -5.85 6.84 6.86
N GLU A 67 -5.48 7.19 5.63
CA GLU A 67 -6.16 8.22 4.84
C GLU A 67 -7.56 7.76 4.42
N ALA A 68 -7.69 6.54 3.89
CA ALA A 68 -8.96 5.97 3.47
C ALA A 68 -9.97 5.83 4.63
N ILE A 69 -9.51 5.41 5.82
CA ILE A 69 -10.35 5.31 7.02
C ILE A 69 -10.62 6.71 7.63
N GLY A 70 -9.72 7.68 7.40
CA GLY A 70 -9.77 8.99 8.07
C GLY A 70 -9.44 8.94 9.57
N ASN A 71 -9.04 7.78 10.11
CA ASN A 71 -8.71 7.57 11.52
C ASN A 71 -7.41 6.77 11.69
N VAL A 72 -6.34 7.49 12.06
CA VAL A 72 -5.02 6.89 12.31
C VAL A 72 -5.04 5.85 13.42
N SER A 73 -5.82 6.07 14.49
CA SER A 73 -5.85 5.13 15.61
C SER A 73 -6.49 3.81 15.22
N GLU A 74 -7.51 3.86 14.36
CA GLU A 74 -8.18 2.68 13.81
C GLU A 74 -7.29 1.94 12.83
N ALA A 75 -6.67 2.63 11.88
CA ALA A 75 -5.71 2.02 10.97
C ALA A 75 -4.53 1.36 11.71
N CYS A 76 -4.04 1.97 12.79
CA CYS A 76 -3.01 1.37 13.64
C CYS A 76 -3.50 0.07 14.32
N ARG A 77 -4.76 0.01 14.75
CA ARG A 77 -5.35 -1.21 15.32
C ARG A 77 -5.50 -2.30 14.25
N GLU A 78 -6.02 -1.96 13.07
CA GLU A 78 -6.16 -2.91 11.96
C GLU A 78 -4.82 -3.51 11.53
N ARG A 79 -3.76 -2.70 11.52
CA ARG A 79 -2.41 -3.13 11.10
C ARG A 79 -1.55 -3.68 12.24
N GLY A 80 -2.01 -3.64 13.49
CA GLY A 80 -1.24 -4.13 14.65
C GLY A 80 0.03 -3.31 14.94
N ILE A 81 0.03 -2.01 14.65
CA ILE A 81 1.19 -1.12 14.82
C ILE A 81 0.96 -0.04 15.88
N SER A 82 2.04 0.52 16.41
CA SER A 82 1.93 1.68 17.30
C SER A 82 1.73 2.99 16.52
N ARG A 83 0.95 3.91 17.08
CA ARG A 83 0.79 5.28 16.55
C ARG A 83 2.14 6.01 16.40
N LYS A 84 3.06 5.78 17.34
CA LYS A 84 4.41 6.36 17.29
C LYS A 84 5.15 5.92 16.02
N TRP A 85 5.09 4.63 15.70
CA TRP A 85 5.73 4.10 14.50
C TRP A 85 5.05 4.61 13.22
N PHE A 86 3.72 4.71 13.22
CA PHE A 86 2.97 5.33 12.12
C PHE A 86 3.47 6.76 11.82
N TYR A 87 3.58 7.62 12.84
CA TYR A 87 4.05 9.00 12.62
C TYR A 87 5.51 9.08 12.17
N GLN A 88 6.38 8.17 12.65
CA GLN A 88 7.75 8.07 12.12
C GLN A 88 7.75 7.70 10.63
N LEU A 89 6.86 6.81 10.23
CA LEU A 89 6.71 6.38 8.85
C LEU A 89 6.22 7.53 7.98
N LYS A 90 5.15 8.20 8.41
CA LYS A 90 4.57 9.37 7.74
C LYS A 90 5.61 10.47 7.54
N HIS A 91 6.35 10.81 8.60
CA HIS A 91 7.38 11.84 8.54
C HIS A 91 8.49 11.51 7.53
N ARG A 92 8.94 10.25 7.48
CA ARG A 92 9.95 9.81 6.49
C ARG A 92 9.41 9.88 5.06
N PHE A 93 8.14 9.54 4.86
CA PHE A 93 7.50 9.65 3.56
C PHE A 93 7.38 11.10 3.10
N GLU A 94 7.02 12.02 4.01
CA GLU A 94 6.95 13.45 3.70
C GLU A 94 8.32 14.04 3.32
N GLN A 95 9.42 13.54 3.90
CA GLN A 95 10.76 14.03 3.63
C GLN A 95 11.43 13.40 2.40
N GLU A 96 11.29 12.09 2.24
CA GLU A 96 12.09 11.29 1.29
C GLU A 96 11.21 10.53 0.29
N GLY A 97 9.89 10.73 0.33
CA GLY A 97 8.93 9.98 -0.48
C GLY A 97 8.99 8.49 -0.21
N LEU A 98 8.76 7.69 -1.25
CA LEU A 98 8.76 6.23 -1.17
C LEU A 98 10.11 5.66 -0.71
N GLN A 99 11.23 6.33 -1.00
CA GLN A 99 12.56 5.89 -0.56
C GLN A 99 12.71 5.95 0.97
N GLY A 100 12.04 6.90 1.62
CA GLY A 100 11.98 6.99 3.09
C GLY A 100 11.30 5.79 3.76
N LEU A 101 10.47 5.06 3.00
CA LEU A 101 9.78 3.87 3.44
C LEU A 101 10.57 2.59 3.19
N ALA A 102 11.65 2.62 2.42
CA ALA A 102 12.49 1.45 2.19
C ALA A 102 13.07 0.91 3.52
N GLY A 103 13.27 -0.41 3.59
CA GLY A 103 13.91 -1.05 4.74
C GLY A 103 15.34 -0.50 4.93
N ARG A 104 15.56 0.35 5.95
CA ARG A 104 16.92 0.78 6.31
C ARG A 104 17.59 -0.29 7.17
N SER A 105 18.87 -0.52 6.94
CA SER A 105 19.69 -1.28 7.89
C SER A 105 19.73 -0.52 9.22
N ARG A 106 19.68 -1.24 10.34
CA ARG A 106 19.70 -0.66 11.70
C ARG A 106 21.02 0.01 12.06
N ARG A 107 22.02 0.02 11.17
CA ARG A 107 23.36 0.52 11.47
C ARG A 107 23.36 2.04 11.29
N PRO A 108 23.61 2.83 12.36
CA PRO A 108 23.88 4.25 12.19
C PRO A 108 25.07 4.39 11.24
N LYS A 109 24.93 5.21 10.18
CA LYS A 109 26.11 5.66 9.44
C LYS A 109 26.90 6.54 10.43
N LYS A 110 28.06 6.05 10.84
CA LYS A 110 29.01 6.75 11.71
C LYS A 110 29.95 7.57 10.84
#